data_AF-A0A661CT43-F1
#
_entry.id   AF-A0A661CT43-F1
#
_cell.length_a   1.000
_cell.length_b   1.000
_cell.length_c   1.000
_cell.angle_alpha   90.00
_cell.angle_beta   90.00
_cell.angle_gamma   90.00
#
_symmetry.space_group_name_H-M   'P 1'
#
loop_
_entity.id
_entity.type
_entity.pdbx_description
1 polymer ?
#
loop_
_entity_poly.entity_id
_entity_poly.type
_entity_poly.pdbx_seq_one_letter_code
_entity_poly.pdbx_strand_id
1 'polypeptide(L)'
;MTSFEKAQFVVGVGAQKAGTTWLYDYFRNHPDFCITHMKELHYFDVRYYADFSYDDYEKKMLRRFRDVYRINPDVFLRLCMSNDERCYKEYFKYLYKGQRAFGEITPIYAVLNSTVFSRIEGIHPGAKFNFLMRNPEDR
;
A
#
# COMPACT_ATOMS: atom_id res chain seq x y z
N MET A 1 -14.90 -17.49 8.10
CA MET A 1 -14.24 -16.30 7.50
C MET A 1 -15.16 -15.11 7.63
N THR A 2 -14.64 -13.98 8.12
CA THR A 2 -15.37 -12.70 8.20
C THR A 2 -15.62 -12.13 6.79
N SER A 3 -16.44 -11.09 6.66
CA SER A 3 -16.61 -10.38 5.38
C SER A 3 -15.29 -9.84 4.84
N PHE A 4 -14.46 -9.29 5.73
CA PHE A 4 -13.12 -8.81 5.41
C PHE A 4 -12.22 -9.90 4.81
N GLU A 5 -12.10 -11.07 5.45
CA GLU A 5 -11.24 -12.16 4.95
C GLU A 5 -11.74 -12.75 3.62
N LYS A 6 -13.00 -12.47 3.22
CA LYS A 6 -13.55 -12.85 1.91
C LYS A 6 -13.35 -11.77 0.84
N ALA A 7 -13.05 -10.54 1.22
CA ALA A 7 -12.87 -9.45 0.28
C ALA A 7 -11.56 -9.62 -0.50
N GLN A 8 -11.55 -9.17 -1.75
CA GLN A 8 -10.37 -9.29 -2.60
C GLN A 8 -9.33 -8.24 -2.20
N PHE A 9 -8.18 -8.69 -1.72
CA PHE A 9 -7.02 -7.80 -1.57
C PHE A 9 -6.35 -7.56 -2.93
N VAL A 10 -6.13 -6.30 -3.28
CA VAL A 10 -5.50 -5.85 -4.53
C VAL A 10 -4.31 -4.95 -4.22
N VAL A 11 -3.15 -5.22 -4.81
CA VAL A 11 -1.94 -4.41 -4.66
C VAL A 11 -1.50 -3.89 -6.01
N GLY A 12 -1.52 -2.57 -6.20
CA GLY A 12 -0.97 -1.92 -7.38
C GLY A 12 0.55 -1.81 -7.25
N VAL A 13 1.28 -2.55 -8.08
CA VAL A 13 2.72 -2.74 -7.90
C VAL A 13 3.57 -1.94 -8.90
N GLY A 14 2.99 -1.40 -9.96
CA GLY A 14 3.76 -0.69 -10.96
C GLY A 14 2.97 -0.30 -12.19
N ALA A 15 3.61 0.30 -13.18
CA ALA A 15 4.95 0.89 -13.13
C ALA A 15 4.87 2.39 -12.80
N GLN A 16 5.97 2.97 -12.31
CA GLN A 16 6.05 4.42 -12.13
C GLN A 16 5.83 5.17 -13.44
N LYS A 17 5.01 6.24 -13.39
CA LYS A 17 4.59 7.03 -14.56
C LYS A 17 3.78 6.26 -15.61
N ALA A 18 3.15 5.14 -15.23
CA ALA A 18 2.24 4.38 -16.10
C ALA A 18 0.75 4.66 -15.82
N GLY A 19 0.40 5.81 -15.23
CA GLY A 19 -0.99 6.17 -14.92
C GLY A 19 -1.54 5.63 -13.58
N THR A 20 -0.66 5.18 -12.68
CA THR A 20 -1.06 4.64 -11.36
C THR A 20 -1.79 5.64 -10.46
N THR A 21 -1.59 6.95 -10.65
CA THR A 21 -2.37 7.99 -9.96
C THR A 21 -3.82 8.00 -10.42
N TRP A 22 -4.07 7.91 -11.74
CA TRP A 22 -5.43 7.80 -12.26
C TRP A 22 -6.13 6.55 -11.74
N LEU A 23 -5.43 5.39 -11.71
CA LEU A 23 -6.00 4.17 -11.15
C LEU A 23 -6.35 4.32 -9.66
N TYR A 24 -5.46 4.97 -8.90
CA TYR A 24 -5.71 5.26 -7.49
C TYR A 24 -6.96 6.12 -7.30
N ASP A 25 -7.10 7.20 -8.08
CA ASP A 25 -8.27 8.07 -8.02
C ASP A 25 -9.55 7.37 -8.47
N TYR A 26 -9.46 6.48 -9.46
CA TYR A 26 -10.58 5.64 -9.88
C TYR A 26 -11.07 4.77 -8.71
N PHE A 27 -10.17 4.04 -8.04
CA PHE A 27 -10.55 3.20 -6.89
C PHE A 27 -11.03 4.02 -5.70
N ARG A 28 -10.45 5.19 -5.46
CA ARG A 28 -10.87 6.10 -4.38
C ARG A 28 -12.33 6.54 -4.51
N ASN A 29 -12.82 6.67 -5.74
CA ASN A 29 -14.20 7.07 -6.03
C ASN A 29 -15.14 5.87 -6.30
N HIS A 30 -14.63 4.64 -6.27
CA HIS A 30 -15.44 3.46 -6.56
C HIS A 30 -16.16 2.98 -5.28
N PRO A 31 -17.51 2.91 -5.26
CA PRO A 31 -18.27 2.61 -4.03
C PRO A 31 -17.98 1.24 -3.44
N ASP A 32 -17.54 0.30 -4.28
CA ASP A 32 -17.29 -1.09 -3.92
C ASP A 32 -15.80 -1.45 -3.82
N PHE A 33 -14.93 -0.44 -3.67
CA PHE A 33 -13.51 -0.62 -3.44
C PHE A 33 -13.04 0.21 -2.23
N CYS A 34 -12.36 -0.43 -1.29
CA CYS A 34 -11.75 0.24 -0.14
C CYS A 34 -10.25 0.47 -0.39
N ILE A 35 -9.87 1.65 -0.88
CA ILE A 35 -8.45 1.99 -1.05
C ILE A 35 -7.91 2.76 0.16
N THR A 36 -6.61 2.66 0.41
CA THR A 36 -5.90 3.46 1.42
C THR A 36 -6.10 4.97 1.20
N HIS A 37 -6.19 5.76 2.27
CA HIS A 37 -6.37 7.22 2.16
C HIS A 37 -5.19 7.95 1.50
N MET A 38 -3.98 7.38 1.61
CA MET A 38 -2.79 7.84 0.91
C MET A 38 -2.39 6.84 -0.18
N LYS A 39 -1.98 7.36 -1.33
CA LYS A 39 -1.27 6.60 -2.35
C LYS A 39 0.17 6.35 -1.88
N GLU A 40 0.75 5.25 -2.36
CA GLU A 40 2.15 4.87 -2.17
C GLU A 40 2.50 4.68 -0.69
N LEU A 41 1.95 3.64 -0.05
CA LEU A 41 2.21 3.33 1.36
C LEU A 41 3.68 3.09 1.68
N HIS A 42 4.46 2.66 0.70
CA HIS A 42 5.87 2.34 0.86
C HIS A 42 6.13 1.37 2.03
N TYR A 43 5.24 0.39 2.21
CA TYR A 43 5.33 -0.55 3.32
C TYR A 43 6.38 -1.63 3.03
N PHE A 44 6.33 -2.23 1.84
CA PHE A 44 7.18 -3.38 1.51
C PHE A 44 8.57 -3.00 1.01
N ASP A 45 8.71 -1.95 0.20
CA ASP A 45 9.99 -1.47 -0.32
C ASP A 45 10.90 -0.95 0.80
N VAL A 46 10.37 -0.14 1.70
CA VAL A 46 11.17 0.40 2.81
C VAL A 46 11.67 -0.69 3.76
N ARG A 47 10.96 -1.83 3.88
CA ARG A 47 11.34 -2.96 4.75
C ARG A 47 12.19 -4.02 4.07
N TYR A 48 11.96 -4.28 2.79
CA TYR A 48 12.45 -5.49 2.12
C TYR A 48 13.23 -5.21 0.85
N TYR A 49 13.39 -3.95 0.45
CA TYR A 49 14.24 -3.56 -0.68
C TYR A 49 15.53 -2.91 -0.18
N ALA A 50 16.67 -3.56 -0.44
CA ALA A 50 17.96 -3.21 0.15
C ALA A 50 18.45 -1.79 -0.16
N ASP A 51 18.04 -1.22 -1.30
CA ASP A 51 18.45 0.14 -1.69
C ASP A 51 17.65 1.24 -0.97
N PHE A 52 16.58 0.88 -0.24
CA PHE A 52 15.87 1.81 0.63
C PHE A 52 16.30 1.60 2.08
N SER A 53 17.01 2.59 2.63
CA SER A 53 17.28 2.66 4.06
C SER A 53 15.99 3.00 4.81
N TYR A 54 15.49 2.01 5.56
CA TYR A 54 14.35 2.14 6.45
C TYR A 54 14.49 3.36 7.38
N ASP A 55 15.67 3.50 7.99
CA ASP A 55 16.03 4.58 8.90
C ASP A 55 15.95 5.96 8.23
N ASP A 56 16.45 6.09 7.00
CA ASP A 56 16.46 7.38 6.30
C ASP A 56 15.04 7.79 5.87
N TYR A 57 14.24 6.81 5.47
CA TYR A 57 12.84 7.04 5.12
C TYR A 57 12.03 7.48 6.35
N GLU A 58 12.13 6.74 7.45
CA GLU A 58 11.41 7.02 8.69
C GLU A 58 11.84 8.38 9.27
N LYS A 59 13.14 8.69 9.30
CA LYS A 59 13.64 10.01 9.73
C LYS A 59 13.11 11.14 8.85
N LYS A 60 13.10 10.98 7.52
CA LYS A 60 12.52 11.99 6.59
C LYS A 60 11.03 12.18 6.83
N MET A 61 10.28 11.09 7.02
CA MET A 61 8.85 11.13 7.30
C MET A 61 8.54 11.76 8.65
N LEU A 62 9.21 11.33 9.73
CA LEU A 62 9.08 11.90 11.06
C LEU A 62 9.41 13.40 11.07
N ARG A 63 10.43 13.83 10.31
CA ARG A 63 10.72 15.26 10.14
C ARG A 63 9.60 15.99 9.40
N ARG A 64 9.07 15.40 8.33
CA ARG A 64 8.02 15.99 7.48
C ARG A 64 6.68 16.11 8.19
N PHE A 65 6.38 15.18 9.10
CA PHE A 65 5.07 15.03 9.75
C PHE A 65 5.13 15.11 11.28
N ARG A 66 6.21 15.68 11.83
CA ARG A 66 6.50 15.75 13.27
C ARG A 66 5.32 16.27 14.09
N ASP A 67 4.57 17.21 13.55
CA ASP A 67 3.44 17.87 14.21
C ASP A 67 2.07 17.34 13.75
N VAL A 68 2.05 16.39 12.81
CA VAL A 68 0.84 15.97 12.07
C VAL A 68 0.32 14.59 12.51
N TYR A 69 1.14 13.78 13.18
CA TYR A 69 0.75 12.42 13.59
C TYR A 69 -0.47 12.38 14.53
N ARG A 70 -0.76 13.49 15.24
CA ARG A 70 -1.95 13.60 16.11
C ARG A 70 -3.25 13.90 15.34
N ILE A 71 -3.15 14.25 14.06
CA ILE A 71 -4.25 14.77 13.24
C ILE A 71 -4.48 13.90 12.01
N ASN A 72 -3.43 13.26 11.46
CA ASN A 72 -3.53 12.41 10.29
C ASN A 72 -3.36 10.93 10.67
N PRO A 73 -4.45 10.14 10.62
CA PRO A 73 -4.41 8.71 10.90
C PRO A 73 -3.38 7.97 10.05
N ASP A 74 -3.14 8.40 8.81
CA ASP A 74 -2.26 7.69 7.89
C ASP A 74 -0.78 7.83 8.28
N VAL A 75 -0.40 8.96 8.89
CA VAL A 75 0.94 9.17 9.48
C VAL A 75 1.10 8.28 10.71
N PHE A 76 0.10 8.27 11.60
CA PHE A 76 0.09 7.41 12.78
C PHE A 76 0.16 5.92 12.39
N LEU A 77 -0.64 5.51 11.41
CA LEU A 77 -0.72 4.13 10.94
C LEU A 77 0.59 3.67 10.32
N ARG A 78 1.32 4.54 9.59
CA ARG A 78 2.68 4.22 9.12
C ARG A 78 3.67 4.02 10.25
N LEU A 79 3.65 4.89 11.27
CA LEU A 79 4.50 4.75 12.46
C LEU A 79 4.16 3.50 13.26
N CYS A 80 2.89 3.08 13.29
CA CYS A 80 2.49 1.80 13.91
C CYS A 80 2.97 0.61 13.07
N MET A 81 2.76 0.66 11.76
CA MET A 81 3.24 -0.36 10.82
C MET A 81 4.74 -0.60 10.94
N SER A 82 5.54 0.45 11.25
CA SER A 82 6.99 0.36 11.46
C SER A 82 7.41 -0.82 12.34
N ASN A 83 6.65 -1.04 13.40
CA ASN A 83 7.02 -1.95 14.48
C ASN A 83 6.33 -3.32 14.38
N ASP A 84 5.29 -3.46 13.56
CA ASP A 84 4.46 -4.66 13.52
C ASP A 84 3.70 -4.85 12.20
N GLU A 85 3.90 -5.98 11.54
CA GLU A 85 3.19 -6.36 10.32
C GLU A 85 1.68 -6.51 10.53
N ARG A 86 1.23 -6.82 11.76
CA ARG A 86 -0.19 -6.89 12.11
C ARG A 86 -0.88 -5.54 11.91
N CYS A 87 -0.18 -4.43 12.14
CA CYS A 87 -0.74 -3.09 11.94
C CYS A 87 -1.10 -2.81 10.47
N TYR A 88 -0.43 -3.47 9.51
CA TYR A 88 -0.80 -3.36 8.09
C TYR A 88 -2.19 -3.95 7.84
N LYS A 89 -2.46 -5.14 8.37
CA LYS A 89 -3.77 -5.79 8.24
C LYS A 89 -4.87 -5.06 9.03
N GLU A 90 -4.57 -4.61 10.25
CA GLU A 90 -5.52 -3.86 11.08
C GLU A 90 -5.92 -2.51 10.45
N TYR A 91 -5.00 -1.87 9.72
CA TYR A 91 -5.34 -0.65 8.97
C TYR A 91 -6.44 -0.90 7.94
N PHE A 92 -6.32 -1.95 7.13
CA PHE A 92 -7.36 -2.28 6.16
C PHE A 92 -8.67 -2.67 6.83
N LYS A 93 -8.63 -3.40 7.95
CA LYS A 93 -9.85 -3.70 8.73
C LYS A 93 -10.54 -2.44 9.24
N TYR A 94 -9.77 -1.44 9.68
CA TYR A 94 -10.31 -0.15 10.11
C TYR A 94 -10.99 0.62 8.96
N LEU A 95 -10.41 0.59 7.77
CA LEU A 95 -10.97 1.28 6.59
C LEU A 95 -12.17 0.55 5.97
N TYR A 96 -12.18 -0.78 6.08
CA TYR A 96 -13.15 -1.64 5.43
C TYR A 96 -14.57 -1.44 5.96
N LYS A 97 -15.52 -1.21 5.06
CA LYS A 97 -16.95 -0.99 5.36
C LYS A 97 -17.87 -1.97 4.63
N GLY A 98 -17.35 -3.11 4.18
CA GLY A 98 -18.14 -4.14 3.49
C GLY A 98 -17.98 -4.18 1.96
N GLN A 99 -16.98 -3.49 1.41
CA GLN A 99 -16.68 -3.50 -0.03
C GLN A 99 -16.27 -4.90 -0.51
N ARG A 100 -16.39 -5.16 -1.82
CA ARG A 100 -15.94 -6.42 -2.45
C ARG A 100 -14.43 -6.55 -2.53
N ALA A 101 -13.73 -5.43 -2.63
CA ALA A 101 -12.28 -5.39 -2.75
C ALA A 101 -11.68 -4.26 -1.93
N PHE A 102 -10.41 -4.41 -1.58
CA PHE A 102 -9.63 -3.38 -0.90
C PHE A 102 -8.17 -3.45 -1.33
N GLY A 103 -7.42 -2.38 -1.12
CA GLY A 103 -6.06 -2.37 -1.61
C GLY A 103 -5.26 -1.10 -1.40
N GLU A 104 -4.03 -1.15 -1.87
CA GLU A 104 -3.11 -0.02 -1.96
C GLU A 104 -2.42 0.00 -3.33
N ILE A 105 -1.78 1.12 -3.65
CA ILE A 105 -0.99 1.25 -4.87
C ILE A 105 0.34 1.91 -4.50
N THR A 106 1.44 1.17 -4.67
CA THR A 106 2.81 1.65 -4.53
C THR A 106 3.61 1.20 -5.76
N PRO A 107 3.77 2.06 -6.78
CA PRO A 107 4.30 1.66 -8.08
C PRO A 107 5.77 1.20 -8.09
N ILE A 108 6.50 1.46 -7.01
CA ILE A 108 7.88 0.97 -6.86
C ILE A 108 7.93 -0.50 -6.42
N TYR A 109 6.83 -1.12 -6.00
CA TYR A 109 6.81 -2.55 -5.68
C TYR A 109 7.19 -3.45 -6.87
N ALA A 110 7.18 -2.92 -8.09
CA ALA A 110 7.69 -3.56 -9.30
C ALA A 110 9.13 -4.06 -9.19
N VAL A 111 9.96 -3.46 -8.31
CA VAL A 111 11.36 -3.88 -8.12
C VAL A 111 11.53 -4.91 -6.98
N LEU A 112 10.46 -5.29 -6.29
CA LEU A 112 10.53 -6.26 -5.20
C LEU A 112 10.78 -7.68 -5.74
N ASN A 113 11.44 -8.50 -4.93
CA ASN A 113 11.66 -9.91 -5.27
C ASN A 113 10.46 -10.78 -4.89
N SER A 114 10.41 -12.00 -5.43
CA SER A 114 9.32 -12.96 -5.23
C SER A 114 9.06 -13.30 -3.77
N THR A 115 10.07 -13.30 -2.90
CA THR A 115 9.89 -13.55 -1.46
C THR A 115 8.97 -12.51 -0.82
N VAL A 116 9.03 -11.25 -1.26
CA VAL A 116 8.12 -10.21 -0.77
C VAL A 116 6.70 -10.43 -1.27
N PHE A 117 6.53 -10.83 -2.53
CA PHE A 117 5.20 -11.20 -3.06
C PHE A 117 4.58 -12.37 -2.30
N SER A 118 5.35 -13.42 -1.99
CA SER A 118 4.88 -14.53 -1.15
C SER A 118 4.47 -14.07 0.25
N ARG A 119 5.16 -13.08 0.82
CA ARG A 119 4.77 -12.47 2.10
C ARG A 119 3.44 -11.70 1.99
N ILE A 120 3.23 -10.96 0.91
CA ILE A 120 1.96 -10.26 0.65
C ILE A 120 0.80 -11.28 0.58
N GLU A 121 0.98 -12.39 -0.12
CA GLU A 121 0.00 -13.48 -0.16
C GLU A 121 -0.21 -14.14 1.21
N GLY A 122 0.83 -14.21 2.05
CA GLY A 122 0.72 -14.68 3.43
C GLY A 122 -0.13 -13.78 4.33
N ILE A 123 -0.14 -12.47 4.09
CA ILE A 123 -0.98 -11.51 4.83
C ILE A 123 -2.47 -11.69 4.47
N HIS A 124 -2.75 -11.85 3.18
CA HIS A 124 -4.09 -12.13 2.68
C HIS A 124 -4.04 -13.15 1.53
N PRO A 125 -4.42 -14.41 1.77
CA PRO A 125 -4.44 -15.43 0.73
C PRO A 125 -5.27 -14.99 -0.48
N GLY A 126 -4.76 -15.25 -1.68
CA GLY A 126 -5.41 -14.88 -2.94
C GLY A 126 -5.29 -13.41 -3.31
N ALA A 127 -4.33 -12.66 -2.75
CA ALA A 127 -4.01 -11.29 -3.16
C ALA A 127 -3.81 -11.19 -4.69
N LYS A 128 -4.32 -10.12 -5.30
CA LYS A 128 -4.16 -9.84 -6.73
C LYS A 128 -3.20 -8.68 -6.94
N PHE A 129 -2.26 -8.85 -7.85
CA PHE A 129 -1.28 -7.82 -8.20
C PHE A 129 -1.70 -7.12 -9.50
N ASN A 130 -1.84 -5.80 -9.45
CA ASN A 130 -2.12 -4.98 -10.61
C ASN A 130 -0.83 -4.29 -11.07
N PHE A 131 -0.41 -4.56 -12.31
CA PHE A 131 0.73 -3.92 -12.95
C PHE A 131 0.26 -3.17 -14.20
N LEU A 132 0.30 -1.83 -14.16
CA LEU A 132 0.11 -0.99 -15.34
C LEU A 132 1.41 -0.83 -16.10
N MET A 133 1.37 -1.11 -17.38
CA MET A 133 2.47 -0.84 -18.29
C MET A 133 2.04 0.22 -19.30
N ARG A 134 2.97 1.11 -19.66
CA ARG A 134 2.83 2.08 -20.74
C ARG A 134 4.08 2.00 -21.61
N ASN A 135 3.97 2.37 -22.89
CA ASN A 135 5.12 2.49 -23.77
C ASN A 135 6.17 3.42 -23.12
N PRO A 136 7.44 3.00 -22.98
CA PRO A 136 8.49 3.80 -22.36
C PRO A 136 8.78 5.13 -23.09
N GLU A 137 8.50 5.21 -24.40
CA GLU A 137 8.71 6.42 -25.21
C GLU A 137 7.72 7.55 -24.89
N ASP A 138 6.59 7.24 -24.24
CA ASP A 138 5.54 8.22 -23.93
C ASP A 138 5.82 9.03 -22.63
N ARG A 139 7.08 9.11 -22.19
CA ARG A 139 7.49 9.61 -20.88
C ARG A 139 8.02 11.03 -20.88
#